data_AF-A0A1V4GYE3-F1
#
_entry.id   AF-A0A1V4GYE3-F1
#
_cell.length_a   1.000
_cell.length_b   1.000
_cell.length_c   1.000
_cell.angle_alpha   90.00
_cell.angle_beta   90.00
_cell.angle_gamma   90.00
#
_symmetry.space_group_name_H-M   'P 1'
#
loop_
_entity.id
_entity.type
_entity.pdbx_description
1 polymer ?
#
loop_
_entity_poly.entity_id
_entity_poly.type
_entity_poly.pdbx_seq_one_letter_code
_entity_poly.pdbx_strand_id
1 'polypeptide(L)'
;MIAILNDFNQTANIDFNYLKNIVKPSKVGSILQESVDDKYTISDKLWAGHQRRKLEHKQKGNGFGYCLFNKNSDYTSTISARYYKDGSEILIEQQGKNPRKLTPREAGRLQGFPDDYVIPVSDNQAYKQFGNSVAVPVIYALAEHIRKVLFDGEKLNEVA
;
A
#
# COMPACT_ATOMS: atom_id res chain seq x y z
N MET A 1 9.98 -3.47 -21.47
CA MET A 1 10.59 -4.42 -20.52
C MET A 1 12.06 -4.07 -20.49
N ILE A 2 12.52 -3.36 -19.45
CA ILE A 2 13.94 -3.06 -19.28
C ILE A 2 14.52 -4.26 -18.54
N ALA A 3 15.47 -4.95 -19.15
CA ALA A 3 16.27 -5.94 -18.45
C ALA A 3 17.20 -5.18 -17.50
N ILE A 4 17.01 -5.32 -16.19
CA ILE A 4 17.96 -4.85 -15.20
C ILE A 4 19.07 -5.91 -15.16
N LEU A 5 20.27 -5.57 -15.62
CA LEU A 5 21.45 -6.39 -15.37
C LEU A 5 21.67 -6.42 -13.85
N ASN A 6 21.62 -7.63 -13.27
CA ASN A 6 21.95 -7.83 -11.87
C ASN A 6 23.47 -7.99 -11.72
N ASP A 7 24.19 -6.90 -11.98
CA ASP A 7 25.65 -6.85 -11.82
C ASP A 7 26.05 -6.62 -10.35
N PHE A 8 25.08 -6.47 -9.44
CA PHE A 8 25.29 -6.47 -7.99
C PHE A 8 25.43 -7.90 -7.46
N ASN A 9 26.55 -8.54 -7.80
CA ASN A 9 27.01 -9.73 -7.11
C ASN A 9 28.22 -9.37 -6.23
N GLN A 10 28.01 -9.56 -4.92
CA GLN A 10 28.98 -9.72 -3.82
C GLN A 10 29.34 -8.47 -2.97
N THR A 11 29.31 -8.74 -1.66
CA THR A 11 29.88 -8.01 -0.50
C THR A 11 29.21 -6.73 0.02
N ALA A 12 27.89 -6.71 0.18
CA ALA A 12 27.28 -5.88 1.20
C ALA A 12 26.25 -6.70 1.98
N ASN A 13 26.62 -7.15 3.17
CA ASN A 13 25.69 -7.77 4.11
C ASN A 13 24.89 -6.63 4.77
N ILE A 14 23.79 -6.23 4.14
CA ILE A 14 22.96 -5.11 4.62
C ILE A 14 22.10 -5.63 5.77
N ASP A 15 22.44 -5.24 7.00
CA ASP A 15 21.63 -5.54 8.18
C ASP A 15 20.41 -4.61 8.26
N PHE A 16 19.23 -5.13 7.92
CA PHE A 16 17.96 -4.41 8.03
C PHE A 16 17.35 -4.41 9.44
N ASN A 17 18.01 -5.02 10.45
CA ASN A 17 17.45 -5.07 11.81
C ASN A 17 17.21 -3.68 12.41
N TYR A 18 17.99 -2.66 12.01
CA TYR A 18 17.76 -1.28 12.48
C TYR A 18 16.39 -0.74 12.04
N LEU A 19 15.85 -1.19 10.90
CA LEU A 19 14.52 -0.76 10.42
C LEU A 19 13.39 -1.21 11.36
N LYS A 20 13.57 -2.33 12.08
CA LYS A 20 12.55 -2.84 13.02
C LYS A 20 12.23 -1.85 14.14
N ASN A 21 13.20 -1.04 14.53
CA ASN A 21 13.04 -0.03 15.58
C ASN A 21 12.47 1.30 15.06
N ILE A 22 12.40 1.48 13.73
CA ILE A 22 11.86 2.69 13.08
C ILE A 22 10.36 2.53 12.81
N VAL A 23 9.89 1.32 12.52
CA VAL A 23 8.49 1.05 12.18
C VAL A 23 7.64 1.03 13.45
N LYS A 24 6.83 2.07 13.63
CA LYS A 24 5.80 2.09 14.67
C LYS A 24 4.60 1.24 14.22
N PRO A 25 4.10 0.32 15.06
CA PRO A 25 2.85 -0.37 14.79
C PRO A 25 1.75 0.66 14.55
N SER A 26 1.05 0.52 13.43
CA SER A 26 -0.11 1.33 13.10
C SER A 26 -1.28 0.42 12.75
N LYS A 27 -2.49 0.98 12.78
CA LYS A 27 -3.70 0.31 12.33
C LYS A 27 -4.15 0.94 11.03
N VAL A 28 -4.91 0.19 10.23
CA VAL A 28 -5.54 0.74 9.01
C VAL A 28 -6.37 1.98 9.34
N GLY A 29 -6.97 2.07 10.52
CA GLY A 29 -7.69 3.28 10.97
C GLY A 29 -6.87 4.58 10.91
N SER A 30 -5.53 4.51 11.05
CA SER A 30 -4.66 5.69 11.00
C SER A 30 -4.59 6.38 9.64
N ILE A 31 -4.89 5.66 8.56
CA ILE A 31 -4.88 6.22 7.21
C ILE A 31 -6.26 6.68 6.76
N LEU A 32 -7.34 6.23 7.43
CA LEU A 32 -8.72 6.48 7.01
C LEU A 32 -9.14 7.92 7.31
N GLN A 33 -9.99 8.49 6.44
CA GLN A 33 -10.66 9.76 6.70
C GLN A 33 -11.92 9.52 7.54
N GLU A 34 -12.22 10.46 8.44
CA GLU A 34 -13.43 10.40 9.28
C GLU A 34 -14.71 10.55 8.45
N SER A 35 -14.69 11.44 7.45
CA SER A 35 -15.79 11.69 6.53
C SER A 35 -15.34 11.42 5.10
N VAL A 36 -16.11 10.57 4.40
CA VAL A 36 -15.81 10.12 3.03
C VAL A 36 -17.07 10.24 2.18
N ASP A 37 -16.89 10.74 0.95
CA ASP A 37 -17.96 10.86 -0.04
C ASP A 37 -18.53 9.49 -0.43
N ASP A 38 -19.86 9.40 -0.51
CA ASP A 38 -20.58 8.16 -0.86
C ASP A 38 -20.21 7.62 -2.25
N LYS A 39 -19.63 8.44 -3.15
CA LYS A 39 -19.11 7.99 -4.45
C LYS A 39 -18.04 6.89 -4.34
N TYR A 40 -17.39 6.74 -3.19
CA TYR A 40 -16.40 5.69 -2.95
C TYR A 40 -17.03 4.37 -2.51
N THR A 41 -18.29 4.37 -2.08
CA THR A 41 -19.06 3.16 -1.80
C THR A 41 -19.31 2.40 -3.10
N ILE A 42 -18.99 1.10 -3.12
CA ILE A 42 -19.19 0.30 -4.33
C ILE A 42 -20.67 0.02 -4.56
N SER A 43 -21.08 -0.05 -5.82
CA SER A 43 -22.46 -0.37 -6.20
C SER A 43 -22.84 -1.80 -5.82
N ASP A 44 -24.13 -2.06 -5.63
CA ASP A 44 -24.66 -3.40 -5.32
C ASP A 44 -24.25 -4.44 -6.36
N LYS A 45 -24.27 -4.06 -7.64
CA LYS A 45 -23.85 -4.93 -8.74
C LYS A 45 -22.38 -5.31 -8.63
N LEU A 46 -21.51 -4.37 -8.29
CA LEU A 46 -20.08 -4.64 -8.12
C LEU A 46 -19.84 -5.49 -6.87
N TRP A 47 -20.54 -5.20 -5.77
CA TRP A 47 -20.44 -5.95 -4.53
C TRP A 47 -20.88 -7.42 -4.69
N ALA A 48 -22.04 -7.64 -5.30
CA ALA A 48 -22.53 -8.98 -5.62
C ALA A 48 -21.54 -9.74 -6.54
N GLY A 49 -20.91 -9.03 -7.49
CA GLY A 49 -19.86 -9.58 -8.34
C GLY A 49 -18.61 -10.00 -7.57
N HIS A 50 -18.18 -9.22 -6.56
CA HIS A 50 -17.08 -9.57 -5.67
C HIS A 50 -17.39 -10.80 -4.82
N GLN A 51 -18.57 -10.84 -4.21
CA GLN A 51 -19.04 -11.97 -3.39
C GLN A 51 -19.12 -13.27 -4.20
N ARG A 52 -19.71 -13.22 -5.41
CA ARG A 52 -19.81 -14.36 -6.30
C ARG A 52 -18.43 -14.90 -6.70
N ARG A 53 -17.54 -14.04 -7.20
CA ARG A 53 -16.18 -14.45 -7.61
C ARG A 53 -15.41 -15.11 -6.47
N LYS A 54 -15.48 -14.55 -5.25
CA LYS A 54 -14.81 -15.12 -4.07
C LYS A 54 -15.33 -16.53 -3.74
N LEU A 55 -16.65 -16.74 -3.82
CA LEU A 55 -17.25 -18.06 -3.62
C LEU A 55 -16.82 -19.07 -4.70
N GLU A 56 -16.85 -18.67 -5.97
CA GLU A 56 -16.42 -19.52 -7.10
C GLU A 56 -14.94 -19.93 -6.96
N HIS A 57 -14.05 -19.01 -6.58
CA HIS A 57 -12.64 -19.33 -6.36
C HIS A 57 -12.46 -20.29 -5.19
N LYS A 58 -13.19 -20.09 -4.08
CA LYS A 58 -13.17 -20.99 -2.93
C LYS A 58 -13.61 -22.41 -3.29
N GLN A 59 -14.68 -22.54 -4.10
CA GLN A 59 -15.17 -23.84 -4.59
C GLN A 59 -14.15 -24.56 -5.47
N LYS A 60 -13.34 -23.81 -6.23
CA LYS A 60 -12.24 -24.35 -7.06
C LYS A 60 -10.98 -24.68 -6.25
N GLY A 61 -10.99 -24.52 -4.93
CA GLY A 61 -9.82 -24.74 -4.06
C GLY A 61 -8.78 -23.62 -4.09
N ASN A 62 -9.14 -22.44 -4.60
CA ASN A 62 -8.25 -21.28 -4.72
C ASN A 62 -8.56 -20.19 -3.68
N GLY A 63 -7.56 -19.40 -3.30
CA GLY A 63 -7.66 -18.31 -2.32
C GLY A 63 -7.93 -16.91 -2.91
N PHE A 64 -8.30 -16.79 -4.19
CA PHE A 64 -8.49 -15.49 -4.84
C PHE A 64 -9.84 -14.85 -4.51
N GLY A 65 -9.87 -13.51 -4.46
CA GLY A 65 -11.08 -12.73 -4.25
C GLY A 65 -10.79 -11.35 -3.67
N TYR A 66 -11.84 -10.65 -3.28
CA TYR A 66 -11.68 -9.37 -2.59
C TYR A 66 -11.19 -9.56 -1.15
N CYS A 67 -10.46 -8.57 -0.66
CA CYS A 67 -10.05 -8.43 0.74
C CYS A 67 -10.84 -7.29 1.40
N LEU A 68 -11.19 -7.51 2.67
CA LEU A 68 -12.05 -6.61 3.44
C LEU A 68 -11.31 -6.25 4.73
N PHE A 69 -11.27 -4.95 5.03
CA PHE A 69 -10.51 -4.38 6.15
C PHE A 69 -11.36 -3.38 6.92
N ASN A 70 -10.99 -3.14 8.17
CA ASN A 70 -11.60 -2.11 9.01
C ASN A 70 -10.54 -1.34 9.80
N LYS A 71 -10.97 -0.35 10.58
CA LYS A 71 -10.07 0.52 11.35
C LYS A 71 -9.14 -0.23 12.31
N ASN A 72 -9.48 -1.46 12.73
CA ASN A 72 -8.71 -2.25 13.69
C ASN A 72 -7.74 -3.23 13.01
N SER A 73 -7.82 -3.40 11.69
CA SER A 73 -6.90 -4.23 10.92
C SER A 73 -5.45 -3.74 11.07
N ASP A 74 -4.51 -4.68 11.18
CA ASP A 74 -3.07 -4.37 11.32
C ASP A 74 -2.42 -3.94 10.00
N TYR A 75 -2.94 -4.44 8.88
CA TYR A 75 -2.40 -4.20 7.54
C TYR A 75 -3.51 -4.33 6.50
N THR A 76 -3.20 -3.88 5.29
CA THR A 76 -3.99 -4.14 4.08
C THR A 76 -3.22 -5.07 3.14
N SER A 77 -3.89 -5.59 2.11
CA SER A 77 -3.17 -6.12 0.94
C SER A 77 -2.40 -5.00 0.23
N THR A 78 -1.48 -5.36 -0.65
CA THR A 78 -0.76 -4.39 -1.48
C THR A 78 -1.72 -3.64 -2.41
N ILE A 79 -1.67 -2.31 -2.39
CA ILE A 79 -2.36 -1.50 -3.39
C ILE A 79 -1.65 -1.64 -4.75
N SER A 80 -2.35 -2.19 -5.73
CA SER A 80 -1.79 -2.41 -7.07
C SER A 80 -2.09 -1.24 -8.01
N ALA A 81 -1.33 -1.13 -9.11
CA ALA A 81 -1.67 -0.23 -10.21
C ALA A 81 -3.05 -0.51 -10.86
N ARG A 82 -3.67 -1.66 -10.58
CA ARG A 82 -5.01 -2.03 -11.06
C ARG A 82 -6.12 -1.70 -10.08
N TYR A 83 -5.80 -1.18 -8.89
CA TYR A 83 -6.77 -0.82 -7.85
C TYR A 83 -7.90 0.08 -8.37
N TYR A 84 -7.60 0.96 -9.34
CA TYR A 84 -8.58 1.86 -9.96
C TYR A 84 -9.80 1.14 -10.57
N LYS A 85 -9.69 -0.15 -10.93
CA LYS A 85 -10.76 -0.90 -11.58
C LYS A 85 -11.92 -1.18 -10.64
N ASP A 86 -11.69 -2.03 -9.64
CA ASP A 86 -12.73 -2.51 -8.73
C ASP A 86 -12.33 -2.49 -7.25
N GLY A 87 -11.12 -2.05 -6.94
CA GLY A 87 -10.59 -1.93 -5.57
C GLY A 87 -10.52 -3.24 -4.79
N SER A 88 -10.59 -4.39 -5.48
CA SER A 88 -10.77 -5.71 -4.85
C SER A 88 -9.71 -6.02 -3.77
N GLU A 89 -8.51 -5.52 -3.94
CA GLU A 89 -7.38 -5.76 -3.06
C GLU A 89 -7.57 -5.13 -1.68
N ILE A 90 -8.30 -4.01 -1.59
CA ILE A 90 -8.50 -3.25 -0.35
C ILE A 90 -9.89 -2.60 -0.37
N LEU A 91 -10.86 -3.27 0.25
CA LEU A 91 -12.17 -2.69 0.55
C LEU A 91 -12.29 -2.39 2.04
N ILE A 92 -12.91 -1.25 2.37
CA ILE A 92 -13.15 -0.81 3.75
C ILE A 92 -14.60 -1.09 4.14
N GLU A 93 -14.78 -1.79 5.26
CA GLU A 93 -16.09 -2.09 5.84
C GLU A 93 -16.86 -0.82 6.18
N GLN A 94 -18.18 -0.85 5.94
CA GLN A 94 -19.10 0.21 6.30
C GLN A 94 -20.30 -0.38 7.05
N GLN A 95 -20.82 0.34 8.04
CA GLN A 95 -22.02 -0.09 8.75
C GLN A 95 -23.26 0.24 7.93
N GLY A 96 -24.07 -0.78 7.62
CA GLY A 96 -25.35 -0.62 6.89
C GLY A 96 -25.21 -0.23 5.41
N LYS A 97 -24.00 -0.25 4.85
CA LYS A 97 -23.71 0.05 3.44
C LYS A 97 -22.77 -1.01 2.86
N ASN A 98 -22.67 -1.09 1.54
CA ASN A 98 -21.64 -1.89 0.88
C ASN A 98 -20.23 -1.39 1.27
N PRO A 99 -19.19 -2.21 1.16
CA PRO A 99 -17.82 -1.75 1.37
C PRO A 99 -17.44 -0.62 0.41
N ARG A 100 -16.50 0.23 0.80
CA ARG A 100 -15.99 1.30 -0.06
C ARG A 100 -14.54 1.07 -0.47
N LYS A 101 -14.14 1.73 -1.56
CA LYS A 101 -12.71 1.88 -1.90
C LYS A 101 -12.05 2.89 -0.95
N LEU A 102 -10.73 2.85 -0.90
CA LEU A 102 -9.91 3.94 -0.35
C LEU A 102 -10.15 5.21 -1.18
N THR A 103 -10.12 6.38 -0.55
CA THR A 103 -10.01 7.64 -1.29
C THR A 103 -8.59 7.81 -1.84
N PRO A 104 -8.35 8.68 -2.83
CA PRO A 104 -6.99 9.03 -3.25
C PRO A 104 -6.11 9.51 -2.10
N ARG A 105 -6.66 10.26 -1.15
CA ARG A 105 -5.94 10.72 0.04
C ARG A 105 -5.53 9.55 0.94
N GLU A 106 -6.45 8.62 1.21
CA GLU A 106 -6.16 7.42 2.01
C GLU A 106 -5.14 6.51 1.32
N ALA A 107 -5.20 6.38 -0.02
CA ALA A 107 -4.20 5.65 -0.80
C ALA A 107 -2.81 6.32 -0.74
N GLY A 108 -2.75 7.65 -0.75
CA GLY A 108 -1.51 8.41 -0.51
C GLY A 108 -0.95 8.17 0.89
N ARG A 109 -1.80 8.25 1.92
CA ARG A 109 -1.43 7.95 3.32
C ARG A 109 -0.93 6.52 3.49
N LEU A 110 -1.55 5.55 2.81
CA LEU A 110 -1.09 4.15 2.81
C LEU A 110 0.34 4.02 2.28
N GLN A 111 0.72 4.82 1.28
CA GLN A 111 2.09 4.89 0.77
C GLN A 111 3.00 5.82 1.58
N GLY A 112 2.47 6.47 2.63
CA GLY A 112 3.20 7.39 3.52
C GLY A 112 3.46 8.78 2.93
N PHE A 113 2.69 9.21 1.94
CA PHE A 113 2.69 10.60 1.48
C PHE A 113 2.12 11.52 2.57
N PRO A 114 2.61 12.76 2.68
CA PRO A 114 2.12 13.70 3.68
C PRO A 114 0.67 14.12 3.38
N ASP A 115 -0.03 14.56 4.43
CA ASP A 115 -1.46 14.86 4.36
C ASP A 115 -1.79 16.07 3.46
N ASP A 116 -0.84 16.99 3.31
CA ASP A 116 -0.91 18.16 2.43
C ASP A 116 -0.48 17.88 0.99
N TYR A 117 -0.08 16.63 0.66
CA TYR A 117 0.35 16.28 -0.69
C TYR A 117 -0.73 16.58 -1.72
N VAL A 118 -0.43 17.40 -2.74
CA VAL A 118 -1.42 17.81 -3.74
C VAL A 118 -1.72 16.66 -4.71
N ILE A 119 -3.00 16.36 -4.95
CA ILE A 119 -3.45 15.34 -5.91
C ILE A 119 -4.20 16.06 -7.06
N PRO A 120 -3.49 16.54 -8.11
CA PRO A 120 -4.07 17.38 -9.16
C PRO A 120 -4.66 16.56 -10.33
N VAL A 121 -5.00 15.29 -10.09
CA VAL A 121 -5.43 14.34 -11.13
C VAL A 121 -6.72 13.65 -10.73
N SER A 122 -7.37 12.97 -11.69
CA SER A 122 -8.57 12.18 -11.39
C SER A 122 -8.27 11.03 -10.42
N ASP A 123 -9.28 10.58 -9.67
CA ASP A 123 -9.18 9.45 -8.74
C ASP A 123 -8.54 8.21 -9.41
N ASN A 124 -8.95 7.89 -10.64
CA ASN A 124 -8.41 6.76 -11.40
C ASN A 124 -6.91 6.90 -11.71
N GLN A 125 -6.45 8.12 -12.02
CA GLN A 125 -5.03 8.39 -12.24
C GLN A 125 -4.26 8.35 -10.92
N ALA A 126 -4.82 8.91 -9.85
CA ALA A 126 -4.23 8.88 -8.52
C ALA A 126 -4.01 7.43 -8.04
N TYR A 127 -5.00 6.55 -8.18
CA TYR A 127 -4.84 5.13 -7.83
C TYR A 127 -3.74 4.44 -8.65
N LYS A 128 -3.61 4.77 -9.94
CA LYS A 128 -2.50 4.24 -10.76
C LYS A 128 -1.15 4.77 -10.32
N GLN A 129 -1.06 6.04 -9.93
CA GLN A 129 0.17 6.65 -9.42
C GLN A 129 0.57 6.03 -8.09
N PHE A 130 -0.34 5.99 -7.11
CA PHE A 130 -0.05 5.40 -5.80
C PHE A 130 0.17 3.88 -5.86
N GLY A 131 -0.53 3.16 -6.73
CA GLY A 131 -0.34 1.72 -6.94
C GLY A 131 0.93 1.35 -7.71
N ASN A 132 1.60 2.31 -8.36
CA ASN A 132 2.94 2.16 -8.94
C ASN A 132 4.03 2.84 -8.09
N SER A 133 3.63 3.49 -6.99
CA SER A 133 4.57 4.19 -6.12
C SER A 133 5.27 3.23 -5.18
N VAL A 134 6.28 3.76 -4.51
CA VAL A 134 7.02 3.11 -3.43
C VAL A 134 6.63 3.76 -2.12
N ALA A 135 6.70 3.01 -1.02
CA ALA A 135 6.41 3.55 0.30
C ALA A 135 7.42 4.64 0.67
N VAL A 136 6.95 5.88 0.80
CA VAL A 136 7.77 7.07 1.06
C VAL A 136 8.67 6.92 2.29
N PRO A 137 8.21 6.37 3.44
CA PRO A 137 9.06 6.20 4.61
C PRO A 137 10.24 5.24 4.38
N VAL A 138 10.05 4.23 3.53
CA VAL A 138 11.12 3.28 3.18
C VAL A 138 12.20 3.97 2.35
N ILE A 139 11.79 4.76 1.36
CA ILE A 139 12.73 5.53 0.53
C ILE A 139 13.45 6.58 1.35
N TYR A 140 12.75 7.26 2.26
CA TYR A 140 13.36 8.22 3.17
C TYR A 140 14.44 7.57 4.05
N ALA A 141 14.13 6.43 4.69
CA ALA A 141 15.10 5.69 5.50
C ALA A 141 16.34 5.24 4.68
N LEU A 142 16.11 4.77 3.45
CA LEU A 142 17.20 4.41 2.54
C LEU A 142 18.06 5.62 2.16
N ALA A 143 17.44 6.75 1.83
CA ALA A 143 18.13 7.99 1.47
C ALA A 143 18.97 8.52 2.64
N GLU A 144 18.44 8.50 3.87
CA GLU A 144 19.21 8.87 5.07
C GLU A 144 20.42 7.97 5.28
N HIS A 145 20.28 6.66 5.04
CA HIS A 145 21.41 5.74 5.14
C HIS A 145 22.48 6.03 4.08
N ILE A 146 22.08 6.24 2.83
CA ILE A 146 22.99 6.65 1.74
C ILE A 146 23.70 7.96 2.12
N ARG A 147 22.96 8.94 2.67
CA ARG A 147 23.51 10.23 3.09
C ARG A 147 24.60 10.06 4.14
N LYS A 148 24.36 9.23 5.17
CA LYS A 148 25.34 8.95 6.24
C LYS A 148 26.62 8.31 5.71
N VAL A 149 26.49 7.32 4.83
CA VAL A 149 27.64 6.61 4.25
C VAL A 149 28.46 7.54 3.35
N LEU A 150 27.80 8.36 2.52
CA LEU A 150 28.49 9.20 1.54
C LEU A 150 29.08 10.49 2.13
N PHE A 151 28.42 11.09 3.13
CA PHE A 151 28.75 12.44 3.58
C PHE A 151 29.20 12.51 5.04
N ASP A 152 28.74 11.60 5.92
CA ASP A 152 29.05 11.65 7.35
C ASP A 152 30.22 10.72 7.74
N GLY A 153 30.76 9.96 6.77
CA GLY A 153 31.93 9.09 6.97
C GLY A 153 31.65 7.85 7.82
N GLU A 154 30.39 7.51 8.06
CA GLU A 154 30.02 6.24 8.70
C GLU A 154 30.44 5.07 7.79
N LYS A 155 31.40 4.26 8.26
CA LYS A 155 31.75 3.01 7.57
C LYS A 155 30.60 2.02 7.75
N LEU A 156 30.22 1.36 6.67
CA LEU A 156 29.37 0.17 6.75
C LEU A 156 30.07 -0.82 7.67
N ASN A 157 29.43 -1.19 8.78
CA ASN A 157 29.94 -2.26 9.62
C ASN A 157 29.92 -3.54 8.78
N GLU A 158 31.08 -4.14 8.54
CA GLU A 158 31.15 -5.51 8.04
C GLU A 158 30.55 -6.42 9.12
N VAL A 159 29.39 -6.99 8.83
CA VAL A 159 28.76 -7.97 9.70
C VAL A 159 29.54 -9.27 9.57
N ALA A 160 30.15 -9.71 10.68
CA ALA A 160 30.90 -10.96 10.80
C ALA A 160 30.04 -12.21 10.55
#